data_AF-A0A3M0WMG7-F1
#
_entry.id   AF-A0A3M0WMG7-F1
#
_cell.length_a   1.000
_cell.length_b   1.000
_cell.length_c   1.000
_cell.angle_alpha   90.00
_cell.angle_beta   90.00
_cell.angle_gamma   90.00
#
_symmetry.space_group_name_H-M   'P 1'
#
loop_
_entity.id
_entity.type
_entity.pdbx_description
1 polymer ?
#
loop_
_entity_poly.entity_id
_entity_poly.type
_entity_poly.pdbx_seq_one_letter_code
_entity_poly.pdbx_strand_id
1 'polypeptide(L)'
;MKIVPADNAWILISTALVLLMAMIGLPAFYAGLTKAKSMLNTFVMVMVSFCIASLVWIFIGYSLVFGDDVGGIIGNLKYAFLNSINPSDPSPNAENLYHYLFMFFQMNFAAI
;
A
#
# COMPACT_ATOMS: atom_id res chain seq x y z
N MET A 1 -22.77 10.91 -0.54
CA MET A 1 -21.76 9.96 -1.05
C MET A 1 -21.45 10.33 -2.50
N LYS A 2 -20.30 10.98 -2.74
CA LYS A 2 -19.88 11.44 -4.08
C LYS A 2 -18.61 10.69 -4.48
N ILE A 3 -18.75 9.40 -4.74
CA ILE A 3 -17.68 8.67 -5.42
C ILE A 3 -17.53 9.32 -6.81
N VAL A 4 -16.33 9.80 -7.12
CA VAL A 4 -16.03 10.43 -8.42
C VAL A 4 -15.25 9.42 -9.26
N PRO A 5 -15.83 8.88 -10.35
CA PRO A 5 -15.16 7.87 -11.16
C PRO A 5 -13.82 8.33 -11.75
N ALA A 6 -13.70 9.62 -12.09
CA ALA A 6 -12.46 10.19 -12.62
C ALA A 6 -11.32 10.16 -11.59
N ASP A 7 -11.60 10.49 -10.33
CA ASP A 7 -10.62 10.46 -9.24
C ASP A 7 -10.16 9.02 -8.98
N ASN A 8 -11.09 8.07 -8.99
CA ASN A 8 -10.77 6.64 -8.87
C ASN A 8 -9.89 6.15 -10.02
N ALA A 9 -10.20 6.54 -11.26
CA ALA A 9 -9.37 6.17 -12.42
C ALA A 9 -7.95 6.74 -12.29
N TRP A 10 -7.82 7.99 -11.84
CA TRP A 10 -6.52 8.61 -11.61
C TRP A 10 -5.72 7.91 -10.50
N ILE A 11 -6.36 7.59 -9.37
CA ILE A 11 -5.70 6.88 -8.28
C ILE A 11 -5.35 5.44 -8.67
N LEU A 12 -6.16 4.76 -9.49
CA LEU A 12 -5.80 3.44 -10.05
C LEU A 12 -4.52 3.52 -10.87
N ILE A 13 -4.41 4.50 -11.78
CA ILE A 13 -3.21 4.71 -12.60
C ILE A 13 -2.02 5.05 -11.71
N SER A 14 -2.22 5.96 -10.74
CA SER A 14 -1.17 6.35 -9.79
C SER A 14 -0.68 5.16 -8.97
N THR A 15 -1.59 4.29 -8.50
CA THR A 15 -1.26 3.04 -7.79
C THR A 15 -0.37 2.14 -8.65
N ALA A 16 -0.72 1.97 -9.93
CA ALA A 16 0.09 1.17 -10.85
C ALA A 16 1.50 1.76 -11.08
N LEU A 17 1.62 3.10 -11.12
CA LEU A 17 2.92 3.77 -11.25
C LEU A 17 3.80 3.57 -10.01
N VAL A 18 3.24 3.69 -8.80
CA VAL A 18 4.01 3.46 -7.55
C VAL A 18 4.37 1.99 -7.42
N LEU A 19 3.47 1.07 -7.79
CA LEU A 19 3.75 -0.37 -7.80
C LEU A 19 4.91 -0.71 -8.75
N LEU A 20 4.99 -0.05 -9.92
CA LEU A 20 6.10 -0.21 -10.86
C LEU A 20 7.43 0.20 -10.24
N MET A 21 7.45 1.28 -9.45
CA MET A 21 8.64 1.70 -8.72
C MET A 21 9.08 0.64 -7.71
N ALA A 22 8.15 0.03 -6.97
CA ALA A 22 8.48 -0.95 -5.93
C ALA A 22 8.90 -2.32 -6.50
N MET A 23 8.19 -2.83 -7.52
CA MET A 23 8.45 -4.18 -8.04
C MET A 23 9.58 -4.24 -9.08
N ILE A 24 9.80 -3.17 -9.84
CA ILE A 24 10.80 -3.16 -10.92
C ILE A 24 11.88 -2.12 -10.66
N GLY A 25 11.49 -0.88 -10.33
CA GLY A 25 12.42 0.23 -10.17
C GLY A 25 13.48 -0.02 -9.09
N LEU A 26 13.03 -0.22 -7.85
CA LEU A 26 13.89 -0.38 -6.68
C LEU A 26 14.75 -1.66 -6.73
N PRO A 27 14.21 -2.85 -7.06
CA PRO A 27 14.99 -4.07 -7.11
C PRO A 27 16.04 -4.02 -8.22
N ALA A 28 15.71 -3.50 -9.41
CA ALA A 28 16.67 -3.39 -10.51
C ALA A 28 17.78 -2.36 -10.19
N PHE A 29 17.40 -1.22 -9.60
CA PHE A 29 18.34 -0.17 -9.20
C PHE A 29 19.35 -0.69 -8.18
N TYR A 30 18.89 -1.29 -7.07
CA TYR A 30 19.80 -1.81 -6.04
C TYR A 30 20.57 -3.04 -6.50
N ALA A 31 19.95 -3.94 -7.27
CA ALA A 31 20.66 -5.09 -7.81
C ALA A 31 21.81 -4.64 -8.73
N GLY A 32 21.60 -3.60 -9.55
CA GLY A 32 22.62 -3.02 -10.43
C GLY A 32 23.80 -2.35 -9.71
N LEU A 33 23.61 -1.89 -8.46
CA LEU A 33 24.69 -1.34 -7.63
C LEU A 33 25.53 -2.43 -6.94
N THR A 34 25.04 -3.68 -6.90
CA THR A 34 25.74 -4.79 -6.27
C THR A 34 26.64 -5.56 -7.25
N LYS A 35 27.58 -6.34 -6.71
CA LYS A 35 28.43 -7.22 -7.52
C LYS A 35 27.54 -8.22 -8.29
N ALA A 36 27.92 -8.57 -9.52
CA ALA A 36 27.17 -9.50 -10.36
C ALA A 36 26.78 -10.82 -9.66
N LYS A 37 27.67 -11.36 -8.82
CA LYS A 37 27.41 -12.58 -8.03
C LYS A 37 26.30 -12.45 -6.98
N SER A 38 25.99 -11.23 -6.54
CA SER A 38 25.01 -10.93 -5.49
C SER A 38 23.76 -10.23 -6.02
N MET A 39 23.74 -9.88 -7.32
CA MET A 39 22.64 -9.16 -7.98
C MET A 39 21.29 -9.86 -7.78
N LEU A 40 21.24 -11.18 -8.03
CA LEU A 40 20.01 -11.96 -7.85
C LEU A 40 19.54 -11.97 -6.39
N ASN A 41 20.46 -12.10 -5.44
CA ASN A 41 20.13 -12.11 -4.02
C ASN A 41 19.52 -10.78 -3.57
N THR A 42 20.12 -9.66 -3.99
CA THR A 42 19.59 -8.31 -3.72
C THR A 42 18.20 -8.13 -4.31
N PHE A 43 18.00 -8.55 -5.56
CA PHE A 43 16.70 -8.45 -6.23
C PHE A 43 15.61 -9.21 -5.47
N VAL A 44 15.89 -10.46 -5.09
CA VAL A 44 14.93 -11.31 -4.36
C VAL A 44 14.66 -10.77 -2.96
N MET A 45 15.67 -10.26 -2.24
CA MET A 45 15.47 -9.67 -0.91
C MET A 45 14.50 -8.49 -0.93
N VAL A 46 14.62 -7.58 -1.91
CA VAL A 46 13.71 -6.44 -2.04
C VAL A 46 12.29 -6.91 -2.37
N MET A 47 12.14 -7.88 -3.29
CA MET A 47 10.83 -8.44 -3.62
C MET A 47 10.15 -9.13 -2.43
N VAL A 48 10.90 -9.91 -1.65
CA VAL A 48 10.39 -10.58 -0.44
C VAL A 48 10.01 -9.55 0.63
N SER A 49 10.82 -8.51 0.80
CA SER A 49 10.51 -7.39 1.71
C SER A 49 9.18 -6.73 1.34
N PHE A 50 8.95 -6.46 0.05
CA PHE A 50 7.70 -5.90 -0.45
C PHE A 50 6.49 -6.80 -0.12
N CYS A 51 6.61 -8.12 -0.32
CA CYS A 51 5.55 -9.07 0.02
C CYS A 51 5.24 -9.06 1.54
N ILE A 52 6.27 -9.06 2.39
CA ILE A 52 6.10 -9.04 3.85
C ILE A 52 5.44 -7.72 4.28
N ALA A 53 5.92 -6.58 3.79
CA ALA A 53 5.34 -5.27 4.09
C ALA A 53 3.86 -5.20 3.68
N SER A 54 3.51 -5.72 2.50
CA SER A 54 2.13 -5.78 2.01
C SER A 54 1.22 -6.64 2.91
N LEU A 55 1.72 -7.78 3.40
CA LEU A 55 0.97 -8.61 4.34
C LEU A 55 0.75 -7.91 5.68
N VAL A 56 1.80 -7.31 6.25
CA VAL A 56 1.70 -6.55 7.51
C VAL A 56 0.71 -5.39 7.36
N TRP A 57 0.73 -4.71 6.22
CA TRP A 57 -0.20 -3.63 5.90
C TRP A 57 -1.66 -4.10 5.92
N ILE A 58 -1.96 -5.22 5.26
CA ILE A 58 -3.31 -5.77 5.19
C ILE A 58 -3.80 -6.25 6.56
N PHE A 59 -2.94 -6.88 7.35
CA PHE A 59 -3.35 -7.44 8.64
C PHE A 59 -3.59 -6.37 9.71
N ILE A 60 -2.67 -5.42 9.84
CA ILE A 60 -2.72 -4.43 10.93
C ILE A 60 -2.33 -3.01 10.49
N GLY A 61 -1.41 -2.85 9.54
CA GLY A 61 -0.80 -1.55 9.24
C GLY A 61 -1.82 -0.50 8.78
N TYR A 62 -2.76 -0.89 7.91
CA TYR A 62 -3.80 0.01 7.44
C TYR A 62 -4.67 0.55 8.60
N SER A 63 -5.07 -0.33 9.52
CA SER A 63 -5.91 0.04 10.66
C SER A 63 -5.19 0.98 11.63
N LEU A 64 -3.90 0.72 11.90
CA LEU A 64 -3.11 1.55 12.81
C LEU A 64 -2.82 2.95 12.27
N VAL A 65 -2.92 3.17 10.95
CA VAL A 65 -2.67 4.47 10.33
C VAL A 65 -3.96 5.23 10.02
N PHE A 66 -5.00 4.53 9.57
CA PHE A 66 -6.25 5.13 9.07
C PHE A 66 -7.50 4.78 9.88
N GLY A 67 -7.35 4.01 10.97
CA GLY A 67 -8.39 3.78 11.96
C GLY A 67 -8.63 5.00 12.85
N ASP A 68 -9.68 4.95 13.67
CA ASP A 68 -10.01 6.05 14.58
C ASP A 68 -8.89 6.23 15.61
N ASP A 69 -8.57 7.48 15.95
CA ASP A 69 -7.44 7.83 16.81
C ASP A 69 -7.57 7.24 18.22
N VAL A 70 -6.48 6.64 18.69
CA VAL A 70 -6.28 6.20 20.07
C VAL A 70 -5.15 7.03 20.68
N GLY A 71 -5.52 8.01 21.51
CA GLY A 71 -4.56 8.87 22.21
C GLY A 71 -3.76 9.83 21.31
N GLY A 72 -4.20 10.03 20.05
CA GLY A 72 -3.60 10.99 19.11
C GLY A 72 -2.24 10.57 18.50
N ILE A 73 -1.85 9.31 18.69
CA ILE A 73 -0.55 8.77 18.23
C ILE A 73 -0.73 7.58 17.28
N ILE A 74 -1.75 6.74 17.52
CA ILE A 74 -1.98 5.51 16.76
C ILE A 74 -3.47 5.32 16.49
N GLY A 75 -3.81 4.76 15.33
CA GLY A 75 -5.17 4.32 15.03
C GLY A 75 -5.56 3.07 15.79
N ASN A 76 -6.86 2.75 15.79
CA ASN A 76 -7.41 1.55 16.39
C ASN A 76 -7.26 0.29 15.51
N LEU A 77 -7.75 -0.86 15.98
CA LEU A 77 -7.75 -2.14 15.24
C LEU A 77 -9.07 -2.42 14.49
N LYS A 78 -9.88 -1.39 14.21
CA LYS A 78 -11.20 -1.53 13.56
C LYS A 78 -11.13 -2.17 12.18
N TYR A 79 -10.09 -1.84 11.41
CA TYR A 79 -9.85 -2.31 10.05
C TYR A 79 -8.86 -3.47 9.97
N ALA A 80 -8.47 -4.04 11.12
CA ALA A 80 -7.57 -5.18 11.14
C ALA A 80 -8.19 -6.35 10.36
N PHE A 81 -7.37 -7.08 9.59
CA PHE A 81 -7.81 -8.17 8.72
C PHE A 81 -8.90 -7.78 7.70
N LEU A 82 -8.93 -6.52 7.25
CA LEU A 82 -9.98 -5.97 6.37
C LEU A 82 -11.38 -6.02 7.00
N ASN A 83 -11.47 -6.17 8.32
CA ASN A 83 -12.76 -6.20 9.00
C ASN A 83 -13.45 -4.83 8.85
N SER A 84 -14.76 -4.84 8.67
CA SER A 84 -15.57 -3.61 8.50
C SER A 84 -15.23 -2.76 7.25
N ILE A 85 -14.64 -3.34 6.20
CA ILE A 85 -14.40 -2.66 4.91
C ILE A 85 -15.22 -3.34 3.80
N ASN A 86 -16.28 -2.68 3.31
CA ASN A 86 -16.99 -3.16 2.11
C ASN A 86 -16.40 -2.59 0.82
N PRO A 87 -16.43 -3.32 -0.30
CA PRO A 87 -15.87 -2.89 -1.59
C PRO A 87 -16.44 -1.59 -2.14
N SER A 88 -17.71 -1.32 -1.83
CA SER A 88 -18.46 -0.17 -2.35
C SER A 88 -18.45 1.03 -1.40
N ASP A 89 -17.89 0.88 -0.20
CA ASP A 89 -17.88 1.96 0.79
C ASP A 89 -16.83 3.02 0.42
N PRO A 90 -17.11 4.30 0.72
CA PRO A 90 -16.14 5.36 0.53
C PRO A 90 -15.07 5.24 1.63
N SER A 91 -13.84 5.68 1.34
CA SER A 91 -12.81 5.79 2.37
C SER A 91 -13.22 6.86 3.39
N PRO A 92 -13.10 6.62 4.70
CA PRO A 92 -13.41 7.62 5.73
C PRO A 92 -12.52 8.86 5.63
N ASN A 93 -11.30 8.71 5.08
CA ASN A 93 -10.33 9.80 4.92
C ASN A 93 -10.34 10.40 3.49
N ALA A 94 -11.09 9.80 2.56
CA ALA A 94 -11.23 10.26 1.19
C ALA A 94 -12.59 9.83 0.61
N GLU A 95 -13.64 10.61 0.87
CA GLU A 95 -15.02 10.27 0.51
C GLU A 95 -15.26 10.11 -1.00
N ASN A 96 -14.37 10.65 -1.83
CA ASN A 96 -14.40 10.57 -3.28
C ASN A 96 -13.85 9.24 -3.84
N LEU A 97 -13.13 8.48 -3.01
CA LEU A 97 -12.44 7.25 -3.39
C LEU A 97 -13.07 6.00 -2.77
N TYR A 98 -12.99 4.88 -3.49
CA TYR A 98 -13.30 3.57 -2.89
C TYR A 98 -12.30 3.23 -1.79
N HIS A 99 -12.80 2.67 -0.68
CA HIS A 99 -11.99 2.34 0.49
C HIS A 99 -10.82 1.40 0.15
N TYR A 100 -11.07 0.32 -0.61
CA TYR A 100 -10.01 -0.59 -1.05
C TYR A 100 -8.98 0.10 -1.94
N LEU A 101 -9.42 0.98 -2.85
CA LEU A 101 -8.50 1.69 -3.73
C LEU A 101 -7.54 2.57 -2.94
N PHE A 102 -8.06 3.29 -1.95
CA PHE A 102 -7.24 4.09 -1.04
C PHE A 102 -6.26 3.23 -0.25
N MET A 103 -6.72 2.10 0.30
CA MET A 103 -5.86 1.16 1.03
C MET A 103 -4.73 0.59 0.16
N PHE A 104 -5.02 0.17 -1.07
CA PHE A 104 -4.02 -0.35 -2.01
C PHE A 104 -3.03 0.73 -2.44
N PHE A 105 -3.49 1.95 -2.67
CA PHE A 105 -2.59 3.07 -2.98
C PHE A 105 -1.59 3.30 -1.85
N GLN A 106 -2.07 3.39 -0.60
CA GLN A 106 -1.23 3.63 0.58
C GLN A 106 -0.31 2.46 0.92
N MET A 107 -0.73 1.21 0.64
CA MET A 107 0.11 0.02 0.79
C MET A 107 1.42 0.15 0.01
N ASN A 108 1.39 0.70 -1.20
CA ASN A 108 2.59 0.86 -2.01
C ASN A 108 3.58 1.84 -1.39
N PHE A 109 3.12 2.88 -0.69
CA PHE A 109 3.98 3.81 0.05
C PHE A 109 4.57 3.18 1.31
N ALA A 110 3.86 2.26 1.94
CA ALA A 110 4.39 1.53 3.09
C ALA A 110 5.45 0.48 2.70
N ALA A 111 5.43 -0.01 1.46
CA ALA A 111 6.26 -1.12 0.99
C ALA A 111 7.46 -0.71 0.12
N ILE A 112 7.61 0.57 -0.23
CA ILE A 112 8.73 1.12 -1.00
C ILE A 112 9.69 1.92 -0.13
#